data_AF-A0A3N5FBJ2-F1
#
_entry.id   AF-A0A3N5FBJ2-F1
#
_cell.length_a   1.000
_cell.length_b   1.000
_cell.length_c   1.000
_cell.angle_alpha   90.00
_cell.angle_beta   90.00
_cell.angle_gamma   90.00
#
_symmetry.space_group_name_H-M   'P 1'
#
loop_
_entity.id
_entity.type
_entity.pdbx_description
1 polymer ?
#
loop_
_entity_poly.entity_id
_entity_poly.type
_entity_poly.pdbx_seq_one_letter_code
_entity_poly.pdbx_strand_id
1 'polypeptide(L)'
;LEAYAAKDVKKFNDAVASYHERLAKERPQDVKRASLESRFNVLDPFNKAKWLYLVGFLLAAFAWLGWSGPLNRASFWLLVFVYVAHTAALGVRMYLSGRPPVTNLYSSAIFIGWGCAAFGLGLERVYKLGVGNVLASVSGFVTLQIAHILAADGDTMEVLQAVLDTQFWLATHVTTITLGYAATYVAGLIGVIYIIRGVFTTSLTPEVSRNLTRMTYGATCFGTFFSFVGTVLGGLWADDSWGRFWGWDPKENGALMIVLWNALVLHARWGGIARDRGMAMLAVFGNIVVSWSWFGVNQLGVGLHSYGFTNGVTVTLITFAFTQAAIIGCAFFPREIWRSKLPLKAGPEEEKIKSDA
;
A
#
# COMPACT_ATOMS: atom_id res chain seq x y z
N LEU A 1 -38.94 2.63 -23.33
CA LEU A 1 -39.41 3.33 -22.11
C LEU A 1 -40.89 3.09 -21.86
N GLU A 2 -41.76 3.14 -22.87
CA GLU A 2 -43.18 2.77 -22.74
C GLU A 2 -43.41 1.35 -22.22
N ALA A 3 -42.70 0.34 -22.75
CA ALA A 3 -42.80 -1.05 -22.27
C ALA A 3 -42.33 -1.22 -20.81
N TYR A 4 -41.33 -0.44 -20.38
CA TYR A 4 -40.86 -0.43 -18.99
C TYR A 4 -41.90 0.20 -18.06
N ALA A 5 -42.49 1.34 -18.45
CA ALA A 5 -43.56 1.99 -17.70
C ALA A 5 -44.82 1.10 -17.59
N ALA A 6 -45.11 0.31 -18.63
CA ALA A 6 -46.22 -0.65 -18.65
C ALA A 6 -45.92 -1.99 -17.95
N LYS A 7 -44.71 -2.17 -17.38
CA LYS A 7 -44.23 -3.44 -16.79
C LYS A 7 -44.32 -4.66 -17.74
N ASP A 8 -44.29 -4.42 -19.05
CA ASP A 8 -44.28 -5.49 -20.06
C ASP A 8 -42.84 -5.99 -20.27
N VAL A 9 -42.50 -7.04 -19.53
CA VAL A 9 -41.15 -7.64 -19.51
C VAL A 9 -40.74 -8.18 -20.88
N LYS A 10 -41.67 -8.79 -21.62
CA LYS A 10 -41.36 -9.42 -22.91
C LYS A 10 -41.00 -8.35 -23.94
N LYS A 11 -41.88 -7.35 -24.10
CA LYS A 11 -41.66 -6.26 -25.06
C LYS A 11 -40.43 -5.41 -24.70
N PHE A 12 -40.13 -5.26 -23.41
CA PHE A 12 -38.90 -4.61 -22.96
C PHE A 12 -37.65 -5.40 -23.38
N ASN A 13 -37.61 -6.70 -23.12
CA ASN A 13 -36.48 -7.55 -23.47
C ASN A 13 -36.25 -7.62 -24.98
N ASP A 14 -37.33 -7.73 -25.78
CA ASP A 14 -37.23 -7.73 -27.24
C ASP A 14 -36.65 -6.40 -27.77
N ALA A 15 -37.07 -5.27 -27.19
CA ALA A 15 -36.54 -3.95 -27.54
C ALA A 15 -35.06 -3.79 -27.13
N VAL A 16 -34.65 -4.30 -25.96
CA VAL A 16 -33.25 -4.29 -25.52
C VAL A 16 -32.39 -5.17 -26.43
N ALA A 17 -32.86 -6.36 -26.81
CA ALA A 17 -32.16 -7.25 -27.72
C ALA A 17 -31.94 -6.60 -29.09
N SER A 18 -33.00 -6.01 -29.68
CA SER A 18 -32.90 -5.29 -30.95
C SER A 18 -31.94 -4.11 -30.88
N TYR A 19 -31.98 -3.34 -29.79
CA TYR A 19 -31.04 -2.24 -29.57
C TYR A 19 -29.59 -2.73 -29.45
N HIS A 20 -29.38 -3.85 -28.74
CA HIS A 20 -28.06 -4.45 -28.58
C HIS A 20 -27.49 -4.98 -29.91
N GLU A 21 -28.32 -5.63 -30.74
CA GLU A 21 -27.92 -6.08 -32.08
C GLU A 21 -27.52 -4.90 -32.98
N ARG A 22 -28.26 -3.79 -32.94
CA ARG A 22 -27.91 -2.58 -33.69
C ARG A 22 -26.58 -1.99 -33.22
N LEU A 23 -26.39 -1.87 -31.90
CA LEU A 23 -25.14 -1.42 -31.30
C LEU A 23 -23.96 -2.34 -31.64
N ALA A 24 -24.18 -3.66 -31.68
CA ALA A 24 -23.14 -4.61 -32.03
C ALA A 24 -22.69 -4.45 -33.49
N LYS A 25 -23.56 -4.00 -34.39
CA LYS A 25 -23.25 -3.69 -35.80
C LYS A 25 -22.55 -2.33 -35.94
N GLU A 26 -23.07 -1.29 -35.28
CA GLU A 26 -22.58 0.08 -35.43
C GLU A 26 -21.32 0.37 -34.59
N ARG A 27 -21.22 -0.20 -33.39
CA ARG A 27 -20.15 0.04 -32.40
C ARG A 27 -19.72 -1.26 -31.71
N PRO A 28 -19.12 -2.21 -32.45
CA PRO A 28 -18.75 -3.52 -31.91
C PRO A 28 -17.76 -3.46 -30.74
N GLN A 29 -16.90 -2.44 -30.71
CA GLN A 29 -15.91 -2.28 -29.63
C GLN A 29 -16.57 -1.83 -28.32
N ASP A 30 -17.51 -0.89 -28.37
CA ASP A 30 -18.24 -0.40 -27.19
C ASP A 30 -19.05 -1.52 -26.55
N VAL A 31 -19.70 -2.36 -27.37
CA VAL A 31 -20.43 -3.54 -26.90
C VAL A 31 -19.52 -4.55 -26.20
N LYS A 32 -18.35 -4.85 -26.77
CA LYS A 32 -17.37 -5.75 -26.15
C LYS A 32 -16.85 -5.19 -24.83
N ARG A 33 -16.55 -3.89 -24.78
CA ARG A 33 -16.07 -3.20 -23.58
C ARG A 33 -17.14 -3.20 -22.48
N ALA A 34 -18.39 -2.87 -22.81
CA ALA A 34 -19.51 -2.88 -21.86
C ALA A 34 -19.80 -4.30 -21.33
N SER A 35 -19.74 -5.33 -22.19
CA SER A 35 -19.85 -6.72 -21.74
C SER A 35 -18.71 -7.13 -20.82
N LEU A 36 -17.48 -6.70 -21.11
CA LEU A 36 -16.32 -6.98 -20.27
C LEU A 36 -16.44 -6.27 -18.91
N GLU A 37 -16.88 -5.02 -18.89
CA GLU A 37 -17.12 -4.23 -17.70
C GLU A 37 -18.19 -4.85 -16.80
N SER A 38 -19.33 -5.25 -17.38
CA SER A 38 -20.38 -5.96 -16.65
C SER A 38 -19.85 -7.25 -16.00
N ARG A 39 -19.11 -8.07 -16.75
CA ARG A 39 -18.49 -9.29 -16.20
C ARG A 39 -17.46 -8.99 -15.12
N PHE A 40 -16.67 -7.93 -15.28
CA PHE A 40 -15.67 -7.50 -14.30
C PHE A 40 -16.33 -7.08 -12.99
N ASN A 41 -17.39 -6.27 -13.07
CA ASN A 41 -18.16 -5.81 -11.91
C ASN A 41 -18.88 -6.96 -11.20
N VAL A 42 -19.48 -7.91 -11.96
CA VAL A 42 -20.11 -9.11 -11.39
C VAL A 42 -19.07 -10.05 -10.76
N LEU A 43 -17.89 -10.17 -11.37
CA LEU A 43 -16.81 -10.98 -10.83
C LEU A 43 -16.25 -10.38 -9.53
N ASP A 44 -16.26 -9.06 -9.38
CA ASP A 44 -15.70 -8.34 -8.23
C ASP A 44 -14.33 -8.92 -7.78
N PRO A 45 -13.33 -8.90 -8.69
CA PRO A 45 -12.07 -9.62 -8.46
C PRO A 45 -11.28 -9.06 -7.28
N PHE A 46 -11.39 -7.76 -6.98
CA PHE A 46 -10.68 -7.13 -5.87
C PHE A 46 -11.22 -7.57 -4.52
N ASN A 47 -12.54 -7.70 -4.36
CA ASN A 47 -13.12 -8.22 -3.12
C ASN A 47 -12.77 -9.70 -2.91
N LYS A 48 -12.76 -10.52 -3.97
CA LYS A 48 -12.28 -11.90 -3.90
C LYS A 48 -10.80 -11.97 -3.52
N ALA A 49 -9.96 -11.15 -4.16
CA ALA A 49 -8.53 -11.08 -3.85
C ALA A 49 -8.27 -10.68 -2.39
N LYS A 50 -9.03 -9.72 -1.85
CA LYS A 50 -8.98 -9.32 -0.44
C LYS A 50 -9.14 -10.52 0.49
N TRP A 51 -10.18 -11.33 0.32
CA TRP A 51 -10.38 -12.52 1.16
C TRP A 51 -9.29 -13.58 0.99
N LEU A 52 -8.75 -13.74 -0.22
CA LEU A 52 -7.63 -14.65 -0.44
C LEU A 52 -6.33 -14.15 0.21
N TYR A 53 -6.09 -12.83 0.23
CA TYR A 53 -5.00 -12.25 1.02
C TYR A 53 -5.16 -12.55 2.51
N LEU A 54 -6.38 -12.47 3.05
CA LEU A 54 -6.66 -12.84 4.45
C LEU A 54 -6.35 -14.32 4.70
N VAL A 55 -6.74 -15.23 3.80
CA VAL A 55 -6.36 -16.66 3.91
C VAL A 55 -4.85 -16.84 3.88
N GLY A 56 -4.15 -16.12 2.99
CA GLY A 56 -2.69 -16.10 2.93
C GLY A 56 -2.04 -15.63 4.24
N PHE A 57 -2.63 -14.63 4.89
CA PHE A 57 -2.21 -14.15 6.22
C PHE A 57 -2.40 -15.24 7.28
N LEU A 58 -3.58 -15.88 7.33
CA LEU A 58 -3.85 -16.93 8.30
C LEU A 58 -2.85 -18.08 8.16
N LEU A 59 -2.56 -18.53 6.92
CA LEU A 59 -1.54 -19.56 6.68
C LEU A 59 -0.15 -19.14 7.17
N ALA A 60 0.26 -17.89 6.90
CA ALA A 60 1.55 -17.37 7.35
C ALA A 60 1.61 -17.21 8.89
N ALA A 61 0.52 -16.79 9.52
CA ALA A 61 0.42 -16.66 10.97
C ALA A 61 0.45 -18.03 11.66
N PHE A 62 -0.28 -19.02 11.14
CA PHE A 62 -0.24 -20.40 11.65
C PHE A 62 1.13 -21.04 11.46
N ALA A 63 1.87 -20.69 10.42
CA ALA A 63 3.25 -21.15 10.22
C ALA A 63 4.20 -20.75 11.37
N TRP A 64 3.85 -19.72 12.15
CA TRP A 64 4.60 -19.33 13.35
C TRP A 64 4.19 -20.10 14.61
N LEU A 65 3.04 -20.79 14.60
CA LEU A 65 2.57 -21.65 15.71
C LEU A 65 3.02 -23.12 15.54
N GLY A 66 3.45 -23.52 14.35
CA GLY A 66 3.96 -24.86 14.04
C GLY A 66 3.95 -25.13 12.54
N TRP A 67 4.65 -26.17 12.07
CA TRP A 67 4.64 -26.61 10.65
C TRP A 67 5.07 -25.50 9.66
N SER A 68 6.11 -24.76 10.05
CA SER A 68 6.53 -23.52 9.37
C SER A 68 6.89 -23.70 7.89
N GLY A 69 7.46 -24.85 7.50
CA GLY A 69 7.89 -25.10 6.12
C GLY A 69 6.71 -25.22 5.14
N PRO A 70 5.82 -26.23 5.29
CA PRO A 70 4.68 -26.41 4.40
C PRO A 70 3.72 -25.22 4.38
N LEU A 71 3.42 -24.64 5.55
CA LEU A 71 2.46 -23.53 5.64
C LEU A 71 2.98 -22.24 5.01
N ASN A 72 4.26 -21.88 5.21
CA ASN A 72 4.84 -20.71 4.53
C ASN A 72 4.92 -20.93 3.02
N ARG A 73 5.18 -22.15 2.55
CA ARG A 73 5.20 -22.46 1.11
C ARG A 73 3.80 -22.38 0.50
N ALA A 74 2.80 -22.92 1.19
CA ALA A 74 1.40 -22.81 0.78
C ALA A 74 0.93 -21.35 0.73
N SER A 75 1.24 -20.58 1.79
CA SER A 75 0.96 -19.14 1.85
C SER A 75 1.64 -18.39 0.69
N PHE A 76 2.93 -18.65 0.44
CA PHE A 76 3.67 -18.01 -0.64
C PHE A 76 3.04 -18.26 -2.02
N TRP A 77 2.75 -19.51 -2.38
CA TRP A 77 2.15 -19.82 -3.68
C TRP A 77 0.72 -19.32 -3.81
N LEU A 78 -0.06 -19.36 -2.73
CA LEU A 78 -1.37 -18.72 -2.71
C LEU A 78 -1.24 -17.21 -2.97
N LEU A 79 -0.32 -16.52 -2.29
CA LEU A 79 -0.10 -15.09 -2.46
C LEU A 79 0.43 -14.73 -3.86
N VAL A 80 1.25 -15.58 -4.47
CA VAL A 80 1.65 -15.44 -5.89
C VAL A 80 0.43 -15.54 -6.80
N PHE A 81 -0.44 -16.53 -6.60
CA PHE A 81 -1.69 -16.66 -7.37
C PHE A 81 -2.58 -15.43 -7.20
N VAL A 82 -2.79 -14.97 -5.96
CA VAL A 82 -3.59 -13.77 -5.67
C VAL A 82 -2.97 -12.53 -6.30
N TYR A 83 -1.65 -12.39 -6.26
CA TYR A 83 -0.96 -11.26 -6.87
C TYR A 83 -1.09 -11.25 -8.41
N VAL A 84 -1.02 -12.41 -9.06
CA VAL A 84 -1.26 -12.54 -10.50
C VAL A 84 -2.71 -12.16 -10.83
N ALA A 85 -3.69 -12.65 -10.06
CA ALA A 85 -5.09 -12.30 -10.23
C ALA A 85 -5.34 -10.79 -10.00
N HIS A 86 -4.72 -10.21 -8.98
CA HIS A 86 -4.76 -8.77 -8.69
C HIS A 86 -4.16 -7.97 -9.85
N THR A 87 -3.02 -8.39 -10.38
CA THR A 87 -2.38 -7.75 -11.54
C THR A 87 -3.25 -7.83 -12.79
N ALA A 88 -3.88 -8.98 -13.06
CA ALA A 88 -4.80 -9.13 -14.17
C ALA A 88 -6.05 -8.24 -14.01
N ALA A 89 -6.60 -8.15 -12.79
CA ALA A 89 -7.72 -7.28 -12.49
C ALA A 89 -7.39 -5.79 -12.68
N LEU A 90 -6.19 -5.37 -12.26
CA LEU A 90 -5.68 -4.02 -12.54
C LEU A 90 -5.54 -3.77 -14.06
N GLY A 91 -4.99 -4.73 -14.81
CA GLY A 91 -4.85 -4.61 -16.27
C GLY A 91 -6.20 -4.50 -16.99
N VAL A 92 -7.19 -5.32 -16.62
CA VAL A 92 -8.56 -5.21 -17.15
C VAL A 92 -9.16 -3.86 -16.78
N ARG A 93 -8.98 -3.39 -15.55
CA ARG A 93 -9.45 -2.07 -15.14
C ARG A 93 -8.81 -0.93 -15.94
N MET A 94 -7.51 -0.99 -16.20
CA MET A 94 -6.81 0.00 -17.05
C MET A 94 -7.33 -0.02 -18.49
N TYR A 95 -7.61 -1.20 -19.04
CA TYR A 95 -8.22 -1.33 -20.36
C TYR A 95 -9.64 -0.75 -20.38
N LEU A 96 -10.44 -1.04 -19.36
CA LEU A 96 -11.82 -0.56 -19.23
C LEU A 96 -11.92 0.94 -18.96
N SER A 97 -11.00 1.54 -18.20
CA SER A 97 -10.95 2.99 -17.97
C SER A 97 -10.24 3.75 -19.10
N GLY A 98 -9.40 3.05 -19.88
CA GLY A 98 -8.49 3.68 -20.84
C GLY A 98 -7.46 4.57 -20.14
N ARG A 99 -7.15 4.32 -18.87
CA ARG A 99 -6.26 5.16 -18.04
C ARG A 99 -5.28 4.33 -17.22
N PRO A 100 -4.15 4.94 -16.80
CA PRO A 100 -3.23 4.39 -15.82
C PRO A 100 -3.93 3.90 -14.53
N PRO A 101 -3.28 3.03 -13.72
CA PRO A 101 -3.93 2.31 -12.63
C PRO A 101 -4.32 3.19 -11.44
N VAL A 102 -3.92 4.46 -11.41
CA VAL A 102 -4.15 5.37 -10.28
C VAL A 102 -4.86 6.61 -10.76
N THR A 103 -6.19 6.64 -10.66
CA THR A 103 -7.05 7.75 -11.13
C THR A 103 -7.78 8.48 -10.01
N ASN A 104 -7.91 7.85 -8.84
CA ASN A 104 -8.63 8.34 -7.66
C ASN A 104 -8.16 7.58 -6.40
N LEU A 105 -8.64 7.96 -5.21
CA LEU A 105 -8.23 7.34 -3.95
C LEU A 105 -8.50 5.83 -3.90
N TYR A 106 -9.63 5.38 -4.47
CA TYR A 106 -9.98 3.96 -4.60
C TYR A 106 -8.90 3.18 -5.36
N SER A 107 -8.56 3.65 -6.57
CA SER A 107 -7.58 2.98 -7.44
C SER A 107 -6.14 3.13 -6.93
N SER A 108 -5.81 4.24 -6.24
CA SER A 108 -4.55 4.37 -5.49
C SER A 108 -4.43 3.29 -4.42
N ALA A 109 -5.49 2.99 -3.66
CA ALA A 109 -5.45 1.98 -2.61
C ALA A 109 -5.19 0.57 -3.17
N ILE A 110 -5.83 0.24 -4.29
CA ILE A 110 -5.57 -1.01 -5.02
C ILE A 110 -4.10 -1.08 -5.44
N PHE A 111 -3.58 -0.01 -6.05
CA PHE A 111 -2.20 0.04 -6.54
C PHE A 111 -1.15 -0.02 -5.42
N ILE A 112 -1.38 0.64 -4.27
CA ILE A 112 -0.51 0.53 -3.09
C ILE A 112 -0.49 -0.91 -2.58
N GLY A 113 -1.66 -1.55 -2.49
CA GLY A 113 -1.75 -2.96 -2.09
C GLY A 113 -0.95 -3.88 -3.01
N TRP A 114 -1.08 -3.64 -4.32
CA TRP A 114 -0.29 -4.34 -5.33
C TRP A 114 1.22 -4.12 -5.14
N GLY A 115 1.66 -2.87 -4.94
CA GLY A 115 3.07 -2.54 -4.70
C GLY A 115 3.63 -3.17 -3.43
N CYS A 116 2.89 -3.09 -2.32
CA CYS A 116 3.27 -3.72 -1.05
C CYS A 116 3.33 -5.25 -1.15
N ALA A 117 2.37 -5.86 -1.86
CA ALA A 117 2.36 -7.30 -2.10
C ALA A 117 3.56 -7.75 -2.95
N ALA A 118 3.89 -7.00 -4.01
CA ALA A 118 5.08 -7.24 -4.82
C ALA A 118 6.36 -7.18 -3.98
N PHE A 119 6.48 -6.15 -3.15
CA PHE A 119 7.64 -5.97 -2.26
C PHE A 119 7.73 -7.09 -1.21
N GLY A 120 6.61 -7.46 -0.58
CA GLY A 120 6.54 -8.55 0.39
C GLY A 120 6.91 -9.91 -0.22
N LEU A 121 6.40 -10.23 -1.41
CA LEU A 121 6.78 -11.45 -2.15
C LEU A 121 8.26 -11.46 -2.53
N GLY A 122 8.81 -10.31 -2.95
CA GLY A 122 10.23 -10.14 -3.23
C GLY A 122 11.10 -10.39 -1.99
N LEU A 123 10.72 -9.81 -0.84
CA LEU A 123 11.40 -10.05 0.42
C LEU A 123 11.32 -11.52 0.87
N GLU A 124 10.16 -12.16 0.71
CA GLU A 124 10.02 -13.58 1.05
C GLU A 124 10.92 -14.46 0.16
N ARG A 125 11.02 -14.14 -1.13
CA ARG A 125 11.85 -14.89 -2.08
C ARG A 125 13.34 -14.84 -1.73
N VAL A 126 13.79 -13.75 -1.12
CA VAL A 126 15.18 -13.52 -0.70
C VAL A 126 15.46 -14.11 0.68
N TYR A 127 14.65 -13.76 1.68
CA TYR A 127 14.95 -14.06 3.09
C TYR A 127 14.24 -15.32 3.63
N LYS A 128 13.12 -15.73 3.05
CA LYS A 128 12.39 -16.97 3.38
C LYS A 128 12.05 -17.14 4.88
N LEU A 129 11.68 -16.05 5.55
CA LEU A 129 11.37 -16.03 6.99
C LEU A 129 9.87 -16.10 7.30
N GLY A 130 9.00 -16.20 6.28
CA GLY A 130 7.55 -16.02 6.39
C GLY A 130 7.12 -14.56 6.60
N VAL A 131 8.06 -13.65 6.87
CA VAL A 131 7.80 -12.23 7.08
C VAL A 131 7.26 -11.59 5.80
N GLY A 132 7.80 -11.92 4.64
CA GLY A 132 7.34 -11.35 3.37
C GLY A 132 5.93 -11.79 3.01
N ASN A 133 5.54 -13.02 3.39
CA ASN A 133 4.15 -13.49 3.27
C ASN A 133 3.19 -12.65 4.13
N VAL A 134 3.57 -12.39 5.40
CA VAL A 134 2.76 -11.55 6.30
C VAL A 134 2.65 -10.13 5.76
N LEU A 135 3.76 -9.55 5.26
CA LEU A 135 3.75 -8.21 4.68
C LEU A 135 2.80 -8.13 3.47
N ALA A 136 2.92 -9.07 2.52
CA ALA A 136 2.10 -9.07 1.31
C ALA A 136 0.62 -9.31 1.61
N SER A 137 0.32 -10.22 2.54
CA SER A 137 -1.06 -10.55 2.92
C SER A 137 -1.75 -9.45 3.72
N VAL A 138 -1.10 -8.90 4.74
CA VAL A 138 -1.67 -7.83 5.57
C VAL A 138 -1.87 -6.57 4.74
N SER A 139 -0.85 -6.13 4.00
CA SER A 139 -0.96 -4.92 3.18
C SER A 139 -2.00 -5.08 2.08
N GLY A 140 -2.00 -6.20 1.35
CA GLY A 140 -2.99 -6.49 0.31
C GLY A 140 -4.42 -6.56 0.84
N PHE A 141 -4.64 -7.16 2.01
CA PHE A 141 -5.96 -7.19 2.64
C PHE A 141 -6.41 -5.79 3.07
N VAL A 142 -5.58 -5.06 3.83
CA VAL A 142 -5.93 -3.76 4.40
C VAL A 142 -6.23 -2.74 3.31
N THR A 143 -5.40 -2.64 2.26
CA THR A 143 -5.63 -1.63 1.22
C THR A 143 -6.82 -1.97 0.34
N LEU A 144 -7.08 -3.25 0.06
CA LEU A 144 -8.30 -3.65 -0.66
C LEU A 144 -9.55 -3.49 0.21
N GLN A 145 -9.45 -3.62 1.52
CA GLN A 145 -10.54 -3.26 2.43
C GLN A 145 -10.80 -1.75 2.44
N ILE A 146 -9.75 -0.93 2.42
CA ILE A 146 -9.88 0.53 2.26
C ILE A 146 -10.55 0.86 0.91
N ALA A 147 -10.10 0.24 -0.19
CA ALA A 147 -10.72 0.41 -1.51
C ALA A 147 -12.20 0.02 -1.47
N HIS A 148 -12.56 -1.10 -0.84
CA HIS A 148 -13.96 -1.50 -0.70
C HIS A 148 -14.81 -0.48 0.08
N ILE A 149 -14.26 0.13 1.13
CA ILE A 149 -14.95 1.19 1.89
C ILE A 149 -15.12 2.45 1.03
N LEU A 150 -14.10 2.82 0.25
CA LEU A 150 -14.16 3.97 -0.65
C LEU A 150 -15.11 3.74 -1.84
N ALA A 151 -15.43 2.49 -2.17
CA ALA A 151 -16.38 2.13 -3.23
C ALA A 151 -17.85 2.06 -2.76
N ALA A 152 -18.15 2.53 -1.54
CA ALA A 152 -19.49 2.39 -0.94
C ALA A 152 -20.62 3.05 -1.77
N ASP A 153 -20.30 4.10 -2.54
CA ASP A 153 -21.26 4.80 -3.41
C ASP A 153 -21.50 4.08 -4.76
N GLY A 154 -20.83 2.95 -5.00
CA GLY A 154 -21.08 2.02 -6.12
C GLY A 154 -20.41 2.41 -7.44
N ASP A 155 -20.21 3.70 -7.71
CA ASP A 155 -19.44 4.14 -8.87
C ASP A 155 -17.94 4.18 -8.54
N THR A 156 -17.18 3.25 -9.13
CA THR A 156 -15.72 3.25 -8.99
C THR A 156 -15.01 3.89 -10.19
N MET A 157 -15.75 4.24 -11.24
CA MET A 157 -15.23 4.76 -12.51
C MET A 157 -15.74 6.18 -12.79
N GLU A 158 -15.73 7.01 -11.73
CA GLU A 158 -16.15 8.41 -11.80
C GLU A 158 -15.35 9.23 -12.82
N VAL A 159 -15.97 10.32 -13.28
CA VAL A 159 -15.35 11.32 -14.14
C VAL A 159 -14.14 11.92 -13.42
N LEU A 160 -12.97 11.87 -14.06
CA LEU A 160 -11.75 12.42 -13.47
C LEU A 160 -11.81 13.94 -13.38
N GLN A 161 -11.15 14.45 -12.34
CA GLN A 161 -10.82 15.87 -12.23
C GLN A 161 -9.98 16.31 -13.44
N ALA A 162 -10.24 17.50 -13.97
CA ALA A 162 -9.67 17.95 -15.25
C ALA A 162 -8.12 17.90 -15.28
N VAL A 163 -7.44 18.18 -14.17
CA VAL A 163 -5.97 18.10 -14.07
C VAL A 163 -5.46 16.66 -14.24
N LEU A 164 -6.23 15.66 -13.80
CA LEU A 164 -5.89 14.24 -13.93
C LEU A 164 -6.16 13.68 -15.34
N ASP A 165 -6.52 14.52 -16.30
CA ASP A 165 -6.75 14.07 -17.69
C ASP A 165 -5.46 13.82 -18.48
N THR A 166 -4.31 14.21 -17.94
CA THR A 166 -3.00 13.98 -18.56
C THR A 166 -2.50 12.55 -18.28
N GLN A 167 -2.59 11.66 -19.27
CA GLN A 167 -2.13 10.27 -19.13
C GLN A 167 -0.64 10.15 -18.77
N PHE A 168 0.20 11.05 -19.29
CA PHE A 168 1.65 11.02 -19.06
C PHE A 168 2.00 11.20 -17.58
N TRP A 169 1.49 12.26 -16.94
CA TRP A 169 1.77 12.54 -15.53
C TRP A 169 1.11 11.53 -14.59
N LEU A 170 -0.11 11.09 -14.93
CA LEU A 170 -0.79 10.04 -14.18
C LEU A 170 0.00 8.71 -14.23
N ALA A 171 0.57 8.36 -15.38
CA ALA A 171 1.36 7.15 -15.55
C ALA A 171 2.75 7.23 -14.93
N THR A 172 3.36 8.41 -14.84
CA THR A 172 4.75 8.60 -14.38
C THR A 172 4.80 9.09 -12.95
N HIS A 173 4.39 10.34 -12.67
CA HIS A 173 4.45 10.94 -11.34
C HIS A 173 3.66 10.13 -10.31
N VAL A 174 2.37 9.91 -10.57
CA VAL A 174 1.46 9.34 -9.57
C VAL A 174 1.82 7.89 -9.25
N THR A 175 2.18 7.08 -10.26
CA THR A 175 2.64 5.71 -10.02
C THR A 175 3.96 5.68 -9.25
N THR A 176 4.93 6.53 -9.63
CA THR A 176 6.26 6.61 -9.00
C THR A 176 6.16 7.01 -7.53
N ILE A 177 5.41 8.07 -7.21
CA ILE A 177 5.27 8.51 -5.82
C ILE A 177 4.52 7.48 -4.98
N THR A 178 3.53 6.80 -5.57
CA THR A 178 2.74 5.76 -4.90
C THR A 178 3.56 4.49 -4.62
N LEU A 179 4.55 4.15 -5.47
CA LEU A 179 5.54 3.11 -5.16
C LEU A 179 6.41 3.50 -3.95
N GLY A 180 6.73 4.79 -3.81
CA GLY A 180 7.38 5.32 -2.60
C GLY A 180 6.53 5.11 -1.35
N TYR A 181 5.22 5.37 -1.44
CA TYR A 181 4.28 5.15 -0.34
C TYR A 181 4.23 3.67 0.06
N ALA A 182 4.11 2.77 -0.91
CA ALA A 182 4.10 1.33 -0.69
C ALA A 182 5.37 0.85 0.04
N ALA A 183 6.54 1.31 -0.40
CA ALA A 183 7.81 0.93 0.22
C ALA A 183 7.98 1.46 1.65
N THR A 184 7.56 2.70 1.93
CA THR A 184 7.55 3.23 3.30
C THR A 184 6.56 2.47 4.18
N TYR A 185 5.37 2.12 3.67
CA TYR A 185 4.43 1.25 4.40
C TYR A 185 5.03 -0.11 4.75
N VAL A 186 5.72 -0.74 3.79
CA VAL A 186 6.39 -2.01 4.02
C VAL A 186 7.50 -1.86 5.07
N ALA A 187 8.30 -0.78 5.01
CA ALA A 187 9.32 -0.50 6.02
C ALA A 187 8.71 -0.42 7.44
N GLY A 188 7.60 0.31 7.59
CA GLY A 188 6.91 0.42 8.86
C GLY A 188 6.27 -0.88 9.32
N LEU A 189 5.66 -1.67 8.43
CA LEU A 189 5.13 -3.00 8.76
C LEU A 189 6.24 -3.96 9.22
N ILE A 190 7.44 -3.91 8.63
CA ILE A 190 8.60 -4.65 9.12
C ILE A 190 8.98 -4.17 10.53
N GLY A 191 8.94 -2.86 10.78
CA GLY A 191 9.17 -2.28 12.11
C GLY A 191 8.13 -2.74 13.15
N VAL A 192 6.86 -2.84 12.77
CA VAL A 192 5.80 -3.42 13.62
C VAL A 192 6.11 -4.88 13.95
N ILE A 193 6.49 -5.69 12.96
CA ILE A 193 6.89 -7.09 13.17
C ILE A 193 8.10 -7.18 14.12
N TYR A 194 9.09 -6.30 13.97
CA TYR A 194 10.26 -6.24 14.86
C TYR A 194 9.84 -6.02 16.32
N ILE A 195 9.01 -5.00 16.57
CA ILE A 195 8.59 -4.62 17.92
C ILE A 195 7.70 -5.71 18.54
N ILE A 196 6.73 -6.22 17.79
CA ILE A 196 5.83 -7.28 18.27
C ILE A 196 6.62 -8.55 18.60
N ARG A 197 7.54 -8.97 17.72
CA ARG A 197 8.38 -10.15 17.97
C ARG A 197 9.30 -9.94 19.17
N GLY A 198 9.77 -8.72 19.41
CA GLY A 198 10.63 -8.39 20.55
C GLY A 198 9.91 -8.42 21.90
N VAL A 199 8.75 -7.75 21.96
CA VAL A 199 8.01 -7.58 23.22
C VAL A 199 7.20 -8.83 23.58
N PHE A 200 6.50 -9.42 22.61
CA PHE A 200 5.49 -10.46 22.90
C PHE A 200 5.99 -11.90 22.66
N THR A 201 7.11 -12.10 21.99
CA THR A 201 7.60 -13.43 21.61
C THR A 201 9.09 -13.63 21.94
N THR A 202 9.53 -14.89 21.95
CA THR A 202 10.97 -15.25 22.05
C THR A 202 11.64 -15.39 20.68
N SER A 203 10.90 -15.12 19.60
CA SER A 203 11.30 -15.46 18.23
C SER A 203 12.25 -14.45 17.57
N LEU A 204 12.55 -13.32 18.24
CA LEU A 204 13.47 -12.30 17.73
C LEU A 204 14.91 -12.65 18.12
N THR A 205 15.55 -13.52 17.32
CA THR A 205 16.97 -13.85 17.47
C THR A 205 17.86 -12.72 16.90
N PRO A 206 19.17 -12.66 17.22
CA PRO A 206 20.08 -11.67 16.64
C PRO A 206 20.11 -11.71 15.11
N GLU A 207 20.01 -12.90 14.52
CA GLU A 207 19.94 -13.07 13.08
C GLU A 207 18.65 -12.49 12.49
N VAL A 208 17.50 -12.79 13.10
CA VAL A 208 16.20 -12.24 12.69
C VAL A 208 16.19 -10.71 12.84
N SER A 209 16.70 -10.17 13.96
CA SER A 209 16.84 -8.72 14.18
C SER A 209 17.62 -8.05 13.04
N ARG A 210 18.77 -8.64 12.68
CA ARG A 210 19.62 -8.13 11.60
C ARG A 210 18.94 -8.22 10.24
N ASN A 211 18.23 -9.32 9.95
CA ASN A 211 17.51 -9.48 8.69
C ASN A 211 16.34 -8.50 8.59
N LEU A 212 15.52 -8.35 9.63
CA LEU A 212 14.44 -7.35 9.66
C LEU A 212 15.01 -5.94 9.47
N THR A 213 16.11 -5.59 10.14
CA THR A 213 16.76 -4.28 9.98
C THR A 213 17.26 -4.07 8.54
N ARG A 214 17.85 -5.08 7.91
CA ARG A 214 18.28 -5.02 6.50
C ARG A 214 17.10 -4.85 5.55
N MET A 215 15.99 -5.55 5.79
CA MET A 215 14.75 -5.39 5.02
C MET A 215 14.20 -3.98 5.18
N THR A 216 14.10 -3.46 6.41
CA THR A 216 13.67 -2.08 6.68
C THR A 216 14.56 -1.09 5.96
N TYR A 217 15.88 -1.24 6.03
CA TYR A 217 16.82 -0.37 5.32
C TYR A 217 16.63 -0.39 3.81
N GLY A 218 16.52 -1.58 3.21
CA GLY A 218 16.26 -1.71 1.78
C GLY A 218 14.92 -1.09 1.36
N ALA A 219 13.86 -1.32 2.13
CA ALA A 219 12.55 -0.72 1.91
C ALA A 219 12.58 0.80 2.05
N THR A 220 13.28 1.34 3.05
CA THR A 220 13.46 2.79 3.22
C THR A 220 14.27 3.39 2.08
N CYS A 221 15.35 2.75 1.61
CA CYS A 221 16.10 3.23 0.43
C CYS A 221 15.23 3.30 -0.83
N PHE A 222 14.45 2.25 -1.08
CA PHE A 222 13.49 2.22 -2.19
C PHE A 222 12.42 3.31 -2.02
N GLY A 223 11.89 3.46 -0.81
CA GLY A 223 10.93 4.51 -0.44
C GLY A 223 11.50 5.91 -0.69
N THR A 224 12.73 6.19 -0.25
CA THR A 224 13.41 7.47 -0.50
C THR A 224 13.54 7.75 -1.98
N PHE A 225 14.02 6.79 -2.78
CA PHE A 225 14.23 6.98 -4.22
C PHE A 225 12.91 7.32 -4.93
N PHE A 226 11.88 6.48 -4.74
CA PHE A 226 10.60 6.65 -5.43
C PHE A 226 9.80 7.85 -4.91
N SER A 227 9.84 8.14 -3.61
CA SER A 227 9.19 9.35 -3.08
C SER A 227 9.91 10.63 -3.53
N PHE A 228 11.25 10.64 -3.61
CA PHE A 228 12.01 11.79 -4.09
C PHE A 228 11.75 12.04 -5.57
N VAL A 229 11.96 11.03 -6.43
CA VAL A 229 11.72 11.14 -7.87
C VAL A 229 10.26 11.49 -8.13
N GLY A 230 9.33 10.82 -7.43
CA GLY A 230 7.91 11.14 -7.48
C GLY A 230 7.64 12.61 -7.13
N THR A 231 8.21 13.13 -6.05
CA THR A 231 8.01 14.53 -5.64
C THR A 231 8.53 15.52 -6.69
N VAL A 232 9.71 15.26 -7.28
CA VAL A 232 10.27 16.09 -8.35
C VAL A 232 9.38 16.06 -9.60
N LEU A 233 8.93 14.87 -10.02
CA LEU A 233 7.98 14.74 -11.14
C LEU A 233 6.66 15.46 -10.85
N GLY A 234 6.24 15.54 -9.58
CA GLY A 234 5.04 16.26 -9.16
C GLY A 234 5.20 17.76 -9.33
N GLY A 235 6.37 18.30 -9.00
CA GLY A 235 6.68 19.71 -9.26
C GLY A 235 6.71 20.03 -10.75
N LEU A 236 7.26 19.15 -11.58
CA LEU A 236 7.21 19.33 -13.04
C LEU A 236 5.78 19.31 -13.58
N TRP A 237 4.92 18.43 -13.05
CA TRP A 237 3.51 18.40 -13.40
C TRP A 237 2.75 19.65 -12.95
N ALA A 238 3.07 20.18 -11.76
CA ALA A 238 2.50 21.43 -11.27
C ALA A 238 2.90 22.62 -12.16
N ASP A 239 4.14 22.64 -12.66
CA ASP A 239 4.61 23.67 -13.58
C ASP A 239 3.87 23.62 -14.92
N ASP A 240 3.70 22.41 -15.48
CA ASP A 240 2.96 22.17 -16.72
C ASP A 240 1.47 22.53 -16.58
N SER A 241 0.86 22.27 -15.42
CA SER A 241 -0.58 22.48 -15.20
C SER A 241 -0.94 23.90 -14.77
N TRP A 242 -0.08 24.54 -13.97
CA TRP A 242 -0.39 25.80 -13.27
C TRP A 242 0.70 26.88 -13.41
N GLY A 243 1.76 26.62 -14.17
CA GLY A 243 2.85 27.57 -14.41
C GLY A 243 3.76 27.82 -13.19
N ARG A 244 3.73 26.91 -12.20
CA ARG A 244 4.67 26.94 -11.06
C ARG A 244 5.13 25.56 -10.62
N PHE A 245 6.43 25.39 -10.43
CA PHE A 245 7.03 24.14 -9.94
C PHE A 245 6.65 23.79 -8.49
N TRP A 246 6.50 24.78 -7.61
CA TRP A 246 6.21 24.55 -6.20
C TRP A 246 5.46 25.74 -5.59
N GLY A 247 4.63 25.49 -4.59
CA GLY A 247 3.83 26.53 -3.92
C GLY A 247 3.37 26.18 -2.50
N TRP A 248 3.99 25.19 -1.86
CA TRP A 248 3.75 24.83 -0.45
C TRP A 248 2.31 24.40 -0.16
N ASP A 249 1.63 23.86 -1.16
CA ASP A 249 0.30 23.26 -1.00
C ASP A 249 0.37 22.07 -0.02
N PRO A 250 -0.69 21.76 0.75
CA PRO A 250 -0.66 20.63 1.67
C PRO A 250 -0.24 19.30 1.04
N LYS A 251 -0.58 19.03 -0.24
CA LYS A 251 -0.11 17.81 -0.91
C LYS A 251 1.37 17.83 -1.24
N GLU A 252 1.88 18.97 -1.70
CA GLU A 252 3.31 19.19 -1.95
C GLU A 252 4.11 19.00 -0.64
N ASN A 253 3.63 19.58 0.47
CA ASN A 253 4.22 19.41 1.80
C ASN A 253 4.14 17.96 2.30
N GLY A 254 3.02 17.27 2.05
CA GLY A 254 2.85 15.86 2.37
C GLY A 254 3.88 14.99 1.65
N ALA A 255 4.09 15.22 0.35
CA ALA A 255 5.10 14.52 -0.44
C ALA A 255 6.52 14.78 0.09
N LEU A 256 6.86 16.05 0.34
CA LEU A 256 8.14 16.44 0.91
C LEU A 256 8.39 15.80 2.29
N MET A 257 7.37 15.74 3.15
CA MET A 257 7.49 15.13 4.47
C MET A 257 7.88 13.64 4.40
N ILE A 258 7.35 12.90 3.42
CA ILE A 258 7.72 11.49 3.20
C ILE A 258 9.20 11.38 2.80
N VAL A 259 9.65 12.22 1.86
CA VAL A 259 11.06 12.23 1.41
C VAL A 259 11.99 12.51 2.58
N LEU A 260 11.71 13.59 3.32
CA LEU A 260 12.51 14.00 4.46
C LEU A 260 12.50 12.95 5.57
N TRP A 261 11.35 12.30 5.82
CA TRP A 261 11.26 11.26 6.84
C TRP A 261 12.08 10.02 6.48
N ASN A 262 11.97 9.52 5.25
CA ASN A 262 12.79 8.38 4.82
C ASN A 262 14.29 8.73 4.84
N ALA A 263 14.66 9.94 4.38
CA ALA A 263 16.04 10.43 4.46
C ALA A 263 16.54 10.51 5.92
N LEU A 264 15.72 11.00 6.85
CA LEU A 264 16.02 11.04 8.27
C LEU A 264 16.26 9.64 8.83
N VAL A 265 15.43 8.66 8.49
CA VAL A 265 15.62 7.26 8.94
C VAL A 265 16.98 6.72 8.48
N LEU A 266 17.33 6.93 7.21
CA LEU A 266 18.62 6.50 6.65
C LEU A 266 19.80 7.24 7.30
N HIS A 267 19.68 8.54 7.49
CA HIS A 267 20.71 9.37 8.10
C HIS A 267 20.95 9.00 9.57
N ALA A 268 19.88 8.80 10.35
CA ALA A 268 19.96 8.36 11.74
C ALA A 268 20.59 6.96 11.85
N ARG A 269 20.32 6.06 10.88
CA ARG A 269 20.96 4.74 10.83
C ARG A 269 22.46 4.86 10.50
N TRP A 270 22.81 5.68 9.51
CA TRP A 270 24.21 5.89 9.12
C TRP A 270 25.00 6.52 10.27
N GLY A 271 24.47 7.55 10.92
CA GLY A 271 25.10 8.20 12.07
C GLY A 271 25.16 7.34 13.34
N GLY A 272 24.69 6.09 13.31
CA GLY A 272 24.74 5.18 14.46
C GLY A 272 23.74 5.50 15.59
N ILE A 273 22.91 6.54 15.42
CA ILE A 273 21.88 6.99 16.38
C ILE A 273 20.74 5.97 16.42
N ALA A 274 20.22 5.60 15.25
CA ALA A 274 19.14 4.63 15.11
C ALA A 274 19.70 3.23 14.82
N ARG A 275 20.03 2.50 15.90
CA ARG A 275 20.29 1.05 15.83
C ARG A 275 19.00 0.27 15.50
N ASP A 276 19.05 -1.06 15.48
CA ASP A 276 17.95 -1.92 14.99
C ASP A 276 16.57 -1.53 15.56
N ARG A 277 16.47 -1.36 16.89
CA ARG A 277 15.25 -0.89 17.56
C ARG A 277 14.82 0.51 17.13
N GLY A 278 15.77 1.46 17.10
CA GLY A 278 15.49 2.85 16.71
C GLY A 278 15.02 2.94 15.27
N MET A 279 15.63 2.16 14.38
CA MET A 279 15.24 2.09 12.97
C MET A 279 13.83 1.52 12.81
N ALA A 280 13.47 0.47 13.55
CA ALA A 280 12.12 -0.07 13.56
C ALA A 280 11.08 0.97 13.98
N MET A 281 11.36 1.74 15.05
CA MET A 281 10.47 2.81 15.54
C MET A 281 10.28 3.93 14.52
N LEU A 282 11.38 4.41 13.93
CA LEU A 282 11.33 5.45 12.90
C LEU A 282 10.57 5.00 11.66
N ALA A 283 10.73 3.73 11.26
CA ALA A 283 9.99 3.15 10.15
C ALA A 283 8.48 3.06 10.44
N VAL A 284 8.08 2.66 11.65
CA VAL A 284 6.66 2.64 12.06
C VAL A 284 6.06 4.06 12.01
N PHE A 285 6.80 5.07 12.46
CA PHE A 285 6.34 6.46 12.35
C PHE A 285 6.20 6.91 10.89
N GLY A 286 7.03 6.38 9.98
CA GLY A 286 6.89 6.61 8.54
C GLY A 286 5.51 6.24 7.99
N ASN A 287 4.83 5.23 8.55
CA ASN A 287 3.46 4.91 8.17
C ASN A 287 2.48 6.04 8.50
N ILE A 288 2.67 6.73 9.63
CA ILE A 288 1.85 7.89 10.03
C ILE A 288 2.07 9.03 9.03
N VAL A 289 3.32 9.31 8.68
CA VAL A 289 3.72 10.34 7.72
C VAL A 289 3.07 10.10 6.35
N VAL A 290 3.15 8.86 5.84
CA VAL A 290 2.53 8.49 4.55
C VAL A 290 1.00 8.57 4.63
N SER A 291 0.39 8.10 5.73
CA SER A 291 -1.06 8.15 5.88
C SER A 291 -1.59 9.59 5.94
N TRP A 292 -0.86 10.49 6.59
CA TRP A 292 -1.18 11.91 6.60
C TRP A 292 -1.06 12.52 5.21
N SER A 293 0.03 12.26 4.49
CA SER A 293 0.24 12.76 3.13
C SER A 293 -0.78 12.20 2.12
N TRP A 294 -1.21 10.95 2.29
CA TRP A 294 -2.14 10.32 1.36
C TRP A 294 -3.61 10.67 1.66
N PHE A 295 -4.04 10.61 2.92
CA PHE A 295 -5.44 10.88 3.32
C PHE A 295 -5.63 12.23 4.01
N GLY A 296 -4.76 12.57 4.97
CA GLY A 296 -4.92 13.74 5.85
C GLY A 296 -4.95 15.07 5.12
N VAL A 297 -4.06 15.27 4.14
CA VAL A 297 -4.02 16.50 3.34
C VAL A 297 -5.32 16.77 2.56
N ASN A 298 -6.05 15.72 2.14
CA ASN A 298 -7.34 15.90 1.48
C ASN A 298 -8.42 16.42 2.45
N GLN A 299 -8.30 16.09 3.74
CA GLN A 299 -9.27 16.51 4.77
C GLN A 299 -9.11 17.98 5.18
N LEU A 300 -8.01 18.63 4.82
CA LEU A 300 -7.81 20.05 5.11
C LEU A 300 -8.69 20.96 4.24
N GLY A 301 -9.26 20.45 3.14
CA GLY A 301 -10.18 21.21 2.28
C GLY A 301 -9.57 22.44 1.60
N VAL A 302 -8.25 22.62 1.71
CA VAL A 302 -7.49 23.75 1.16
C VAL A 302 -6.46 23.25 0.16
N GLY A 303 -6.19 24.07 -0.85
CA GLY A 303 -5.19 23.78 -1.86
C GLY A 303 -5.76 23.30 -3.19
N LEU A 304 -4.96 23.40 -4.25
CA LEU A 304 -5.34 23.06 -5.64
C LEU A 304 -5.53 21.55 -5.85
N HIS A 305 -5.28 20.74 -4.83
CA HIS A 305 -5.31 19.29 -4.90
C HIS A 305 -6.36 18.61 -4.00
N SER A 306 -7.29 19.35 -3.40
CA SER A 306 -8.34 18.73 -2.58
C SER A 306 -9.42 18.12 -3.48
N TYR A 307 -9.38 16.79 -3.65
CA TYR A 307 -10.27 16.05 -4.57
C TYR A 307 -11.09 14.94 -3.89
N GLY A 308 -11.15 14.90 -2.56
CA GLY A 308 -11.71 13.73 -1.87
C GLY A 308 -11.95 13.94 -0.37
N PHE A 309 -12.74 14.95 -0.01
CA PHE A 309 -13.24 15.05 1.36
C PHE A 309 -14.19 13.88 1.63
N THR A 310 -14.02 13.19 2.76
CA THR A 310 -14.81 11.99 3.07
C THR A 310 -15.05 11.92 4.57
N ASN A 311 -16.34 11.90 4.95
CA ASN A 311 -16.74 11.81 6.35
C ASN A 311 -16.20 10.50 6.98
N GLY A 312 -15.60 10.61 8.17
CA GLY A 312 -15.05 9.46 8.92
C GLY A 312 -13.59 9.09 8.62
N VAL A 313 -12.99 9.60 7.53
CA VAL A 313 -11.56 9.36 7.23
C VAL A 313 -10.66 9.98 8.30
N THR A 314 -10.98 11.18 8.80
CA THR A 314 -10.21 11.85 9.86
C THR A 314 -10.15 11.01 11.14
N VAL A 315 -11.28 10.43 11.58
CA VAL A 315 -11.32 9.57 12.77
C VAL A 315 -10.49 8.31 12.56
N THR A 316 -10.59 7.72 11.37
CA THR A 316 -9.81 6.54 10.99
C THR A 316 -8.31 6.83 10.98
N LEU A 317 -7.91 7.98 10.42
CA LEU A 317 -6.52 8.43 10.36
C LEU A 317 -5.93 8.70 11.75
N ILE A 318 -6.68 9.37 12.62
CA ILE A 318 -6.28 9.63 14.01
C ILE A 318 -6.14 8.31 14.76
N THR A 319 -7.12 7.42 14.64
CA THR A 319 -7.07 6.08 15.26
C THR A 319 -5.87 5.30 14.77
N PHE A 320 -5.60 5.32 13.46
CA PHE A 320 -4.41 4.69 12.87
C PHE A 320 -3.13 5.28 13.46
N ALA A 321 -2.98 6.61 13.50
CA ALA A 321 -1.81 7.27 14.08
C ALA A 321 -1.60 6.89 15.55
N PHE A 322 -2.67 6.84 16.34
CA PHE A 322 -2.62 6.37 17.73
C PHE A 322 -2.17 4.91 17.84
N THR A 323 -2.66 4.01 16.98
CA THR A 323 -2.20 2.61 17.00
C THR A 323 -0.71 2.48 16.67
N GLN A 324 -0.21 3.22 15.68
CA GLN A 324 1.23 3.24 15.36
C GLN A 324 2.05 3.85 16.50
N ALA A 325 1.58 4.93 17.12
CA ALA A 325 2.24 5.54 18.28
C ALA A 325 2.26 4.60 19.49
N ALA A 326 1.20 3.85 19.75
CA ALA A 326 1.15 2.84 20.80
C ALA A 326 2.16 1.71 20.56
N ILE A 327 2.29 1.24 19.31
CA ILE A 327 3.32 0.25 18.92
C ILE A 327 4.73 0.81 19.17
N ILE A 328 4.99 2.07 18.79
CA ILE A 328 6.26 2.74 19.09
C ILE A 328 6.47 2.82 20.61
N GLY A 329 5.43 3.10 21.39
CA GLY A 329 5.43 3.09 22.85
C GLY A 329 5.93 1.77 23.43
N CYS A 330 5.48 0.63 22.89
CA CYS A 330 5.97 -0.69 23.31
C CYS A 330 7.48 -0.87 23.09
N ALA A 331 8.07 -0.20 22.09
CA ALA A 331 9.50 -0.28 21.83
C ALA A 331 10.35 0.44 22.89
N PHE A 332 9.76 1.39 23.63
CA PHE A 332 10.42 2.09 24.74
C PHE A 332 10.51 1.26 26.02
N PHE A 333 9.81 0.12 26.11
CA PHE A 333 9.94 -0.74 27.28
C PHE A 333 11.41 -1.17 27.51
N PRO A 334 11.86 -1.19 28.77
CA PRO A 334 13.17 -1.72 29.14
C PRO A 334 13.41 -3.11 28.53
N ARG A 335 14.65 -3.40 28.12
CA ARG A 335 14.97 -4.65 27.40
C ARG A 335 14.79 -5.89 28.28
N GLU A 336 14.77 -5.71 29.59
CA GLU A 336 14.52 -6.73 30.60
C GLU A 336 13.08 -7.27 30.51
N ILE A 337 12.15 -6.45 30.03
CA ILE A 337 10.73 -6.80 29.85
C ILE A 337 10.50 -7.44 28.48
N TRP A 338 11.42 -7.27 27.52
CA TRP A 338 11.30 -7.92 26.22
C TRP A 338 11.43 -9.42 26.39
N ARG A 339 10.45 -10.17 25.89
CA ARG A 339 10.49 -11.64 25.91
C ARG A 339 11.66 -12.18 25.07
N SER A 340 12.07 -11.47 24.02
CA SER A 340 13.27 -11.82 23.28
C SER A 340 14.53 -11.32 24.00
N LYS A 341 15.36 -12.24 24.48
CA LYS A 341 16.67 -11.91 25.06
C LYS A 341 17.71 -11.68 23.96
N LEU A 342 17.68 -10.49 23.36
CA LEU A 342 18.76 -10.05 22.48
C LEU A 342 19.98 -9.71 23.35
N PRO A 343 21.19 -10.22 23.03
CA PRO A 343 22.38 -9.87 23.79
C PRO A 343 22.56 -8.35 23.79
N LEU A 344 22.82 -7.79 24.97
CA LEU A 344 23.32 -6.43 25.06
C LEU A 344 24.66 -6.44 24.34
N LYS A 345 24.83 -5.58 23.33
CA LYS A 345 26.18 -5.36 22.81
C LYS A 345 26.94 -4.70 23.95
N ALA A 346 27.95 -5.42 24.45
CA ALA A 346 29.13 -4.90 25.11
C ALA A 346 29.32 -3.39 24.89
N GLY A 347 29.46 -2.63 25.97
CA GLY A 347 29.91 -1.23 25.86
C GLY A 347 31.27 -1.16 25.14
N PRO A 348 31.69 0.03 24.68
CA PRO A 348 32.95 0.21 23.96
C PRO A 348 34.19 -0.39 24.66
N GLU A 349 34.15 -0.54 25.99
CA GLU A 349 35.22 -1.12 26.80
C GLU A 349 35.42 -2.64 26.59
N GLU A 350 34.36 -3.41 26.35
CA GLU A 350 34.46 -4.87 26.16
C GLU A 350 34.96 -5.26 24.75
N GLU A 351 34.80 -4.37 23.76
CA GLU A 351 35.35 -4.56 22.40
C GLU A 351 36.87 -4.32 22.39
N LYS A 352 37.38 -3.46 23.29
CA LYS A 352 38.83 -3.23 23.51
C LYS A 352 39.51 -4.42 24.19
N ILE A 353 38.87 -4.99 25.22
CA ILE A 353 39.41 -6.16 25.93
C ILE A 353 39.52 -7.40 25.02
N LYS A 354 38.67 -7.50 23.98
CA LYS A 354 38.73 -8.58 22.99
C LYS A 354 39.61 -8.30 21.77
N SER A 355 40.05 -7.05 21.55
CA SER A 355 41.06 -6.75 20.54
C SER A 355 42.48 -6.89 21.09
N ASP A 356 42.62 -6.76 22.41
CA ASP A 356 43.91 -6.74 23.11
C ASP A 356 44.26 -8.10 23.76
N ALA A 357 43.40 -9.12 23.59
CA ALA A 357 43.60 -10.52 23.96
C ALA A 357 43.53 -11.41 22.71
#